data_AF-A0A3N4Z9T6-F1
#
_entry.id   AF-A0A3N4Z9T6-F1
#
_cell.length_a   1.000
_cell.length_b   1.000
_cell.length_c   1.000
_cell.angle_alpha   90.00
_cell.angle_beta   90.00
_cell.angle_gamma   90.00
#
_symmetry.space_group_name_H-M   'P 1'
#
loop_
_entity.id
_entity.type
_entity.pdbx_description
1 polymer ?
#
loop_
_entity_poly.entity_id
_entity_poly.type
_entity_poly.pdbx_seq_one_letter_code
_entity_poly.pdbx_strand_id
1 'polypeptide(L)'
;MPRRYPNYMPEDGFTLYNQISTVGSVLVAVSTLPFLWNVYVTMRGPRTVFVDDPWGFGNSLEWATASPFPRHNFTSLPRIRSERPAFDLHHPEVAAMDPPERNRDLLDSLYAGPETHGRDRLIDQRTGRTDHDR
;
A
#
# COMPACT_ATOMS: atom_id res chain seq x y z
N MET A 1 -35.66 -13.67 4.47
CA MET A 1 -36.06 -12.79 5.60
C MET A 1 -35.52 -11.37 5.40
N PRO A 2 -36.29 -10.31 5.69
CA PRO A 2 -35.73 -8.95 5.78
C PRO A 2 -34.78 -8.84 6.99
N ARG A 3 -33.92 -7.81 7.03
CA ARG A 3 -32.90 -7.65 8.09
C ARG A 3 -33.50 -7.32 9.46
N ARG A 4 -32.79 -7.66 10.54
CA ARG A 4 -33.09 -7.30 11.95
C ARG A 4 -34.33 -7.98 12.57
N TYR A 5 -34.66 -9.19 12.14
CA TYR A 5 -35.68 -10.02 12.77
C TYR A 5 -35.03 -10.99 13.78
N PRO A 6 -35.51 -11.05 15.04
CA PRO A 6 -34.94 -11.93 16.06
C PRO A 6 -35.40 -13.39 15.93
N ASN A 7 -36.57 -13.62 15.33
CA ASN A 7 -37.16 -14.94 15.13
C ASN A 7 -37.93 -15.03 13.80
N TYR A 8 -38.25 -16.25 13.40
CA TYR A 8 -39.03 -16.59 12.22
C TYR A 8 -39.83 -17.87 12.51
N MET A 9 -40.90 -18.13 11.74
CA MET A 9 -41.74 -19.31 11.93
C MET A 9 -41.19 -20.50 11.11
N PRO A 10 -41.34 -21.76 11.56
CA PRO A 10 -40.87 -22.93 10.81
C PRO A 10 -41.47 -23.04 9.40
N GLU A 11 -42.71 -22.56 9.23
CA GLU A 11 -43.45 -22.57 7.96
C GLU A 11 -42.83 -21.63 6.91
N ASP A 12 -42.00 -20.67 7.32
CA ASP A 12 -41.32 -19.72 6.44
C ASP A 12 -40.19 -20.36 5.60
N GLY A 13 -39.77 -21.58 5.93
CA GLY A 13 -38.76 -22.33 5.17
C GLY A 13 -37.31 -21.81 5.31
N PHE A 14 -37.03 -20.86 6.22
CA PHE A 14 -35.70 -20.27 6.39
C PHE A 14 -34.73 -21.07 7.27
N THR A 15 -35.20 -22.15 7.91
CA THR A 15 -34.44 -22.90 8.91
C THR A 15 -33.09 -23.42 8.38
N LEU A 16 -33.07 -24.08 7.21
CA LEU A 16 -31.85 -24.64 6.63
C LEU A 16 -30.82 -23.54 6.30
N TYR A 17 -31.27 -22.43 5.72
CA TYR A 17 -30.40 -21.33 5.35
C TYR A 17 -29.77 -20.64 6.56
N ASN A 18 -30.54 -20.46 7.65
CA ASN A 18 -30.01 -19.92 8.89
C ASN A 18 -29.04 -20.89 9.59
N GLN A 19 -29.27 -22.21 9.48
CA GLN A 19 -28.31 -23.22 9.97
C GLN A 19 -26.99 -23.15 9.20
N ILE A 20 -27.02 -23.10 7.87
CA ILE A 20 -25.80 -22.95 7.04
C ILE A 20 -25.05 -21.66 7.42
N SER A 21 -25.78 -20.55 7.55
CA SER A 21 -25.21 -19.26 7.97
C SER A 21 -24.54 -19.34 9.35
N THR A 22 -25.15 -20.05 10.30
CA THR A 22 -24.60 -20.25 11.65
C THR A 22 -23.33 -21.10 11.62
N VAL A 23 -23.30 -22.18 10.84
CA VAL A 23 -22.09 -22.99 10.67
C VAL A 23 -20.98 -22.15 10.03
N GLY A 24 -21.30 -21.35 9.02
CA GLY A 24 -20.36 -20.44 8.38
C GLY A 24 -19.81 -19.38 9.33
N SER A 25 -20.64 -18.79 10.19
CA SER A 25 -20.18 -17.78 11.16
C SER A 25 -19.25 -18.37 12.22
N VAL A 26 -19.54 -19.59 12.70
CA VAL A 26 -18.63 -20.32 13.61
C VAL A 26 -17.31 -20.64 12.91
N LEU A 27 -17.34 -21.05 11.63
CA LEU A 27 -16.13 -21.32 10.86
C LEU A 27 -15.25 -20.07 10.71
N VAL A 28 -15.84 -18.91 10.46
CA VAL A 28 -15.13 -17.61 10.40
C VAL A 28 -14.57 -17.22 11.77
N ALA A 29 -15.31 -17.48 12.86
CA ALA A 29 -14.79 -17.25 14.20
C ALA A 29 -13.54 -18.12 14.48
N VAL A 30 -13.59 -19.40 14.11
CA VAL A 30 -12.46 -20.33 14.26
C VAL A 30 -11.29 -19.94 13.35
N SER A 31 -11.53 -19.47 12.12
CA SER A 31 -10.46 -19.07 11.19
C SER A 31 -9.65 -17.86 11.68
N THR A 32 -10.19 -17.10 12.65
CA THR A 32 -9.48 -15.98 13.28
C THR A 32 -8.36 -16.47 14.23
N LEU A 33 -8.46 -17.69 14.77
CA LEU A 33 -7.46 -18.25 15.69
C LEU A 33 -6.06 -18.39 15.07
N PRO A 34 -5.85 -19.00 13.88
CA PRO A 34 -4.52 -19.06 13.28
C PRO A 34 -3.96 -17.68 12.93
N PHE A 35 -4.82 -16.72 12.56
CA PHE A 35 -4.39 -15.32 12.35
C PHE A 35 -3.84 -14.71 13.64
N LEU A 36 -4.57 -14.82 14.75
CA LEU A 36 -4.12 -14.31 16.06
C LEU A 36 -2.85 -15.02 16.53
N TRP A 37 -2.74 -16.33 16.31
CA TRP A 37 -1.53 -17.08 16.60
C TRP A 37 -0.33 -16.55 15.80
N ASN A 38 -0.50 -16.31 14.50
CA ASN A 38 0.57 -15.75 13.66
C ASN A 38 1.01 -14.36 14.13
N VAL A 39 0.05 -13.48 14.49
CA VAL A 39 0.36 -12.16 15.06
C VAL A 39 1.12 -12.29 16.38
N TYR A 40 0.72 -13.22 17.26
CA TYR A 40 1.39 -13.44 18.54
C TYR A 40 2.85 -13.89 18.36
N VAL A 41 3.08 -14.87 17.48
CA VAL A 41 4.41 -15.41 17.19
C VAL A 41 5.30 -14.35 16.55
N THR A 42 4.79 -13.61 15.55
CA THR A 42 5.58 -12.58 14.84
C THR A 42 5.89 -11.36 15.71
N MET A 43 4.98 -10.97 16.62
CA MET A 43 5.21 -9.87 17.57
C MET A 43 6.27 -10.21 18.63
N ARG A 44 6.38 -11.48 19.04
CA ARG A 44 7.37 -11.95 20.03
C ARG A 44 8.67 -12.45 19.41
N GLY A 45 8.66 -12.75 18.11
CA GLY A 45 9.79 -13.30 17.38
C GLY A 45 10.93 -12.30 17.16
N PRO A 46 12.10 -12.78 16.71
CA PRO A 46 13.22 -11.92 16.34
C PRO A 46 12.88 -11.08 15.10
N ARG A 47 13.56 -9.94 14.95
CA ARG A 47 13.46 -9.10 13.76
C ARG A 47 14.00 -9.85 12.54
N THR A 48 13.17 -9.99 11.51
CA THR A 48 13.53 -10.67 10.25
C THR A 48 13.73 -9.71 9.08
N VAL A 49 13.22 -8.48 9.17
CA VAL A 49 13.29 -7.48 8.08
C VAL A 49 14.27 -6.36 8.45
N PHE A 50 15.24 -6.12 7.57
CA PHE A 50 16.26 -5.07 7.70
C PHE A 50 16.23 -4.06 6.54
N VAL A 51 15.20 -4.11 5.71
CA VAL A 51 14.99 -3.26 4.54
C VAL A 51 13.81 -2.31 4.80
N ASP A 52 13.82 -1.14 4.17
CA ASP A 52 12.76 -0.14 4.28
C ASP A 52 11.43 -0.66 3.67
N ASP A 53 11.50 -1.31 2.51
CA ASP A 53 10.36 -1.94 1.84
C ASP A 53 10.50 -3.47 1.76
N PRO A 54 9.83 -4.25 2.63
CA PRO A 54 9.82 -5.71 2.57
C PRO A 54 9.01 -6.30 1.39
N TRP A 55 8.15 -5.51 0.75
CA TRP A 55 7.31 -5.96 -0.37
C TRP A 55 7.88 -5.56 -1.74
N GLY A 56 8.84 -4.64 -1.74
CA GLY A 56 9.68 -4.25 -2.88
C GLY A 56 9.09 -3.19 -3.80
N PHE A 57 7.77 -3.03 -3.86
CA PHE A 57 7.09 -2.07 -4.75
C PHE A 57 6.09 -1.16 -4.02
N GLY A 58 6.41 -0.75 -2.79
CA GLY A 58 5.65 0.20 -2.01
C GLY A 58 5.60 1.58 -2.66
N ASN A 59 4.42 2.18 -2.75
CA ASN A 59 4.21 3.45 -3.46
C ASN A 59 4.28 4.67 -2.54
N SER A 60 3.53 4.62 -1.44
CA SER A 60 3.37 5.68 -0.44
C SER A 60 4.67 5.93 0.34
N LEU A 61 4.77 7.13 0.95
CA LEU A 61 5.95 7.54 1.76
C LEU A 61 6.27 6.60 2.92
N GLU A 62 5.32 5.79 3.39
CA GLU A 62 5.53 4.82 4.47
C GLU A 62 6.59 3.76 4.12
N TRP A 63 6.84 3.52 2.82
CA TRP A 63 7.84 2.57 2.31
C TRP A 63 9.19 3.21 1.96
N ALA A 64 9.35 4.51 2.27
CA ALA A 64 10.62 5.24 2.13
C ALA A 64 11.34 5.43 3.48
N THR A 65 10.85 4.81 4.55
CA THR A 65 11.43 4.91 5.89
C THR A 65 11.73 3.53 6.46
N ALA A 66 12.59 3.50 7.48
CA ALA A 66 13.04 2.28 8.10
C ALA A 66 11.91 1.53 8.80
N SER A 67 11.93 0.19 8.70
CA SER A 67 11.06 -0.72 9.45
C SER A 67 11.88 -1.43 10.55
N PRO A 68 11.72 -1.10 11.85
CA PRO A 68 10.64 -0.32 12.47
C PRO A 68 10.82 1.20 12.38
N PHE A 69 9.70 1.93 12.39
CA PHE A 69 9.69 3.38 12.26
C PHE A 69 10.51 4.08 13.37
N PRO A 70 11.38 5.06 13.02
CA PRO A 70 12.05 5.89 14.00
C PRO A 70 11.04 6.79 14.74
N ARG A 71 11.42 7.32 15.92
CA ARG A 71 10.52 8.10 16.79
C ARG A 71 9.80 9.28 16.09
N HIS A 72 10.44 9.87 15.09
CA HIS A 72 9.92 11.02 14.33
C HIS A 72 9.58 10.65 12.88
N ASN A 73 9.21 9.39 12.64
CA ASN A 73 8.79 8.78 11.36
C ASN A 73 9.84 8.76 10.25
N PHE A 74 10.58 9.84 9.99
CA PHE A 74 11.53 9.96 8.90
C PHE A 74 12.89 10.44 9.39
N THR A 75 13.96 9.80 8.91
CA THR A 75 15.34 10.30 9.06
C THR A 75 15.66 11.34 7.99
N SER A 76 15.16 11.11 6.77
CA SER A 76 15.28 12.02 5.62
C SER A 76 14.05 11.86 4.72
N LEU A 77 13.48 12.98 4.26
CA LEU A 77 12.34 12.97 3.36
C LEU A 77 12.80 12.86 1.89
N PRO A 78 12.31 11.89 1.11
CA PRO A 78 12.51 11.87 -0.32
C PRO A 78 11.74 13.01 -0.98
N ARG A 79 12.21 13.46 -2.15
CA ARG A 79 11.50 14.49 -2.93
C ARG A 79 10.22 13.90 -3.53
N ILE A 80 9.09 14.54 -3.26
CA ILE A 80 7.76 14.10 -3.73
C ILE A 80 7.50 14.75 -5.09
N ARG A 81 7.55 13.95 -6.15
CA ARG A 81 7.35 14.40 -7.55
C ARG A 81 6.29 13.57 -8.29
N SER A 82 5.56 12.73 -7.57
CA SER A 82 4.50 11.84 -8.05
C SER A 82 3.62 11.41 -6.88
N GLU A 83 2.53 10.72 -7.20
CA GLU A 83 1.66 9.99 -6.27
C GLU A 83 2.34 8.80 -5.60
N ARG A 84 3.48 8.33 -6.14
CA ARG A 84 4.22 7.13 -5.71
C ARG A 84 5.69 7.45 -5.37
N PRO A 85 5.95 8.32 -4.37
CA PRO A 85 7.29 8.83 -4.09
C PRO A 85 8.29 7.76 -3.60
N ALA A 86 7.84 6.71 -2.91
CA ALA A 86 8.72 5.62 -2.49
C ALA A 86 9.09 4.69 -3.65
N PHE A 87 8.15 4.45 -4.56
CA PHE A 87 8.41 3.66 -5.76
C PHE A 87 9.44 4.34 -6.67
N ASP A 88 9.27 5.63 -6.96
CA ASP A 88 10.23 6.40 -7.77
C ASP A 88 11.61 6.54 -7.09
N LEU A 89 11.66 6.33 -5.78
CA LEU A 89 12.92 6.28 -5.03
C LEU A 89 13.66 4.96 -5.26
N HIS A 90 12.96 3.84 -5.17
CA HIS A 90 13.54 2.51 -5.26
C HIS A 90 13.71 2.02 -6.71
N HIS A 91 12.88 2.51 -7.64
CA HIS A 91 12.84 2.09 -9.06
C HIS A 91 12.95 3.29 -10.03
N PRO A 92 14.05 4.06 -10.01
CA PRO A 92 14.23 5.23 -10.88
C PRO A 92 14.17 4.89 -12.38
N GLU A 93 14.56 3.68 -12.77
CA GLU A 93 14.53 3.19 -14.15
C GLU A 93 13.10 3.05 -14.69
N VAL A 94 12.14 2.69 -13.85
CA VAL A 94 10.73 2.58 -14.25
C VAL A 94 10.12 3.97 -14.34
N ALA A 95 10.45 4.85 -13.37
CA ALA A 95 10.04 6.25 -13.40
C ALA A 95 10.53 6.97 -14.67
N ALA A 96 11.68 6.57 -15.23
CA ALA A 96 12.25 7.10 -16.47
C ALA A 96 11.52 6.67 -17.75
N MET A 97 10.75 5.58 -17.69
CA MET A 97 9.98 5.07 -18.83
C MET A 97 8.61 5.74 -18.96
N ASP A 98 8.15 6.49 -17.94
CA ASP A 98 6.90 7.22 -18.01
C ASP A 98 6.99 8.28 -19.12
N PRO A 99 6.11 8.25 -20.13
CA PRO A 99 6.16 9.21 -21.23
C PRO A 99 5.90 10.62 -20.70
N PRO A 100 6.58 11.66 -21.21
CA PRO A 100 6.27 13.03 -20.86
C PRO A 100 4.84 13.33 -21.33
N GLU A 101 3.91 13.53 -20.39
CA GLU A 101 2.55 13.92 -20.77
C GLU A 101 2.58 15.32 -21.38
N ARG A 102 2.18 15.40 -22.66
CA ARG A 102 2.30 16.59 -23.52
C ARG A 102 1.71 17.89 -22.94
N ASN A 103 0.74 17.81 -22.01
CA ASN A 103 0.02 18.96 -21.42
C ASN A 103 -0.01 18.94 -19.88
N ARG A 104 0.96 18.31 -19.22
CA ARG A 104 0.93 18.06 -17.77
C ARG A 104 0.92 19.34 -16.92
N ASP A 105 1.70 20.35 -17.31
CA ASP A 105 1.73 21.66 -16.63
C ASP A 105 0.35 22.35 -16.58
N LEU A 106 -0.46 22.17 -17.63
CA LEU A 106 -1.82 22.72 -17.66
C LEU A 106 -2.74 21.97 -16.70
N LEU A 107 -2.68 20.64 -16.68
CA LEU A 107 -3.48 19.83 -15.76
C LEU A 107 -3.06 20.07 -14.30
N ASP A 108 -1.76 20.16 -14.01
CA ASP A 108 -1.24 20.48 -12.68
C ASP A 108 -1.69 21.88 -12.23
N SER A 109 -1.74 22.87 -13.14
CA SER A 109 -2.25 24.21 -12.85
C SER A 109 -3.76 24.24 -12.54
N LEU A 110 -4.53 23.36 -13.19
CA LEU A 110 -5.99 23.28 -13.04
C LEU A 110 -6.41 22.43 -11.83
N TYR A 111 -5.63 21.41 -11.48
CA TYR A 111 -5.92 20.47 -10.40
C TYR A 111 -5.08 20.67 -9.14
N ALA A 112 -4.25 21.72 -9.09
CA ALA A 112 -3.25 21.91 -8.04
C ALA A 112 -2.40 20.65 -7.82
N GLY A 113 -1.87 20.12 -8.94
CA GLY A 113 -1.06 18.91 -8.99
C GLY A 113 0.22 19.03 -8.16
N PRO A 114 0.85 17.89 -7.79
CA PRO A 114 2.11 17.89 -7.06
C PRO A 114 3.19 18.66 -7.84
N GLU A 115 4.11 19.30 -7.12
CA GLU A 115 5.22 20.01 -7.75
C GLU A 115 6.14 19.03 -8.51
N THR A 116 5.96 18.89 -9.82
CA THR A 116 6.74 17.94 -10.65
C THR A 116 8.08 18.53 -11.14
N HIS A 117 8.35 19.79 -10.83
CA HIS A 117 9.52 20.53 -11.33
C HIS A 117 10.85 19.82 -11.01
N GLY A 118 11.60 19.45 -12.05
CA GLY A 118 12.91 18.80 -11.90
C GLY A 118 12.86 17.31 -11.61
N ARG A 119 11.69 16.64 -11.81
CA ARG A 119 11.57 15.17 -11.83
C ARG A 119 12.57 14.56 -12.81
N ASP A 120 12.59 15.03 -14.05
CA ASP A 120 13.45 14.47 -15.12
C ASP A 120 14.93 14.55 -14.76
N ARG A 121 15.36 15.69 -14.20
CA ARG A 121 16.75 15.87 -13.71
C ARG A 121 17.11 14.87 -12.61
N LEU A 122 16.17 14.58 -11.70
CA LEU A 122 16.39 13.63 -10.61
C LEU A 122 16.43 12.19 -11.12
N ILE A 123 15.59 11.85 -12.08
CA ILE A 123 15.59 10.55 -12.75
C ILE A 123 16.91 10.34 -13.51
N ASP A 124 17.37 11.35 -14.26
CA ASP A 124 18.62 11.29 -15.01
C ASP A 124 19.85 11.14 -14.09
N GLN A 125 19.86 11.85 -12.96
CA GLN A 125 20.91 11.72 -11.94
C GLN A 125 20.94 10.33 -11.31
N ARG A 126 19.77 9.72 -11.07
CA ARG A 126 19.66 8.39 -10.43
C ARG A 126 19.91 7.24 -11.39
N THR A 127 19.52 7.41 -12.65
CA THR A 127 19.74 6.42 -13.71
C THR A 127 21.15 6.52 -14.30
N GLY A 128 21.95 7.52 -13.89
CA GLY A 128 23.34 7.69 -14.35
C GLY A 128 23.45 8.13 -15.82
N ARG A 129 22.42 8.78 -16.37
CA ARG A 129 22.34 9.13 -17.80
C ARG A 129 23.06 10.42 -18.17
N THR A 130 23.74 11.05 -17.21
CA THR A 130 24.43 12.33 -17.40
C THR A 130 25.94 12.07 -17.54
N ASP A 131 26.49 12.37 -18.73
CA ASP A 131 27.92 12.54 -19.11
C ASP A 131 28.49 11.66 -20.27
N HIS A 132 27.69 11.16 -21.20
CA HIS A 132 28.24 10.54 -22.43
C HIS A 132 27.83 11.11 -23.79
N ASP A 133 26.97 12.13 -23.85
CA ASP A 133 26.53 12.76 -25.11
C ASP A 133 26.77 14.28 -25.14
N ARG A 134 27.99 14.72 -24.80
CA ARG A 134 28.48 16.08 -25.12
C ARG A 134 29.88 16.05 -25.70
#